data_AF-A0AAP8HUN6-F1
#
_entry.id   AF-A0AAP8HUN6-F1
#
_cell.length_a   1.000
_cell.length_b   1.000
_cell.length_c   1.000
_cell.angle_alpha   90.00
_cell.angle_beta   90.00
_cell.angle_gamma   90.00
#
_symmetry.space_group_name_H-M   'P 1'
#
loop_
_entity.id
_entity.type
_entity.pdbx_description
1 polymer ?
#
loop_
_entity_poly.entity_id
_entity_poly.type
_entity_poly.pdbx_seq_one_letter_code
_entity_poly.pdbx_strand_id
1 'polypeptide(L)'
;RQFHLSLDLSCFKRSSLCVNALTAQDVDVAVNTKEMAPSAPVEESSEPTTNLSTPYPITLRLLALNNVKVTVDDTAISLAEFRTGAQWQERALTLMPTKIGSLLIALPKTPQNPLPEAVQPAVEVAKKVGEQVTDAAKP
;
A
#
# COMPACT_ATOMS: atom_id res chain seq x y z
N ARG A 1 15.55 14.05 6.70
CA ARG A 1 15.54 12.64 7.14
C ARG A 1 15.78 12.55 8.64
N GLN A 2 14.70 12.34 9.39
CA GLN A 2 14.74 12.09 10.82
C GLN A 2 14.00 10.79 11.10
N PHE A 3 14.51 10.03 12.06
CA PHE A 3 13.93 8.77 12.51
C PHE A 3 13.97 8.76 14.04
N HIS A 4 12.86 8.38 14.67
CA HIS A 4 12.79 8.26 16.12
C HIS A 4 12.02 6.99 16.49
N LEU A 5 12.62 6.23 17.40
CA LEU A 5 12.06 5.01 17.97
C LEU A 5 12.15 5.12 19.49
N SER A 6 11.03 4.90 20.15
CA SER A 6 10.96 4.83 21.61
C SER A 6 10.21 3.58 22.03
N LEU A 7 10.76 2.88 23.02
CA LEU A 7 10.26 1.61 23.52
C LEU A 7 9.85 1.72 24.98
N ASP A 8 9.00 0.81 25.42
CA ASP A 8 8.68 0.57 26.82
C ASP A 8 9.11 -0.84 27.19
N LEU A 9 10.32 -0.92 27.76
CA LEU A 9 10.98 -2.18 28.07
C LEU A 9 10.32 -2.92 29.24
N SER A 10 9.42 -2.26 29.98
CA SER A 10 8.68 -2.92 31.07
C SER A 10 7.77 -4.03 30.56
N CYS A 11 7.32 -3.95 29.30
CA CYS A 11 6.48 -4.94 28.64
C CYS A 11 7.18 -6.30 28.45
N PHE A 12 8.52 -6.33 28.36
CA PHE A 12 9.24 -7.60 28.21
C PHE A 12 9.07 -8.54 29.41
N LYS A 13 8.76 -8.01 30.60
CA LYS A 13 8.42 -8.83 31.78
C LYS A 13 7.15 -9.66 31.57
N ARG A 14 6.33 -9.31 30.57
CA ARG A 14 5.08 -9.99 30.19
C ARG A 14 5.17 -10.61 28.80
N SER A 15 6.40 -10.80 28.29
CA SER A 15 6.66 -11.34 26.95
C SER A 15 5.94 -10.57 25.84
N SER A 16 5.95 -9.23 25.90
CA SER A 16 5.37 -8.37 24.88
C SER A 16 6.29 -7.21 24.50
N LEU A 17 6.15 -6.72 23.27
CA LEU A 17 6.89 -5.56 22.76
C LEU A 17 5.96 -4.34 22.70
N CYS A 18 6.34 -3.29 23.44
CA CYS A 18 5.63 -2.02 23.43
C CYS A 18 6.49 -0.93 22.79
N VAL A 19 6.03 -0.40 21.66
CA VAL A 19 6.62 0.75 20.98
C VAL A 19 5.79 1.97 21.32
N ASN A 20 6.41 2.93 22.00
CA ASN A 20 5.81 4.21 22.38
C ASN A 20 5.55 5.07 21.13
N ALA A 21 6.60 5.25 20.33
CA ALA A 21 6.53 6.02 19.09
C ALA A 21 7.57 5.48 18.11
N LEU A 22 7.12 5.27 16.87
CA LEU A 22 7.93 5.09 15.68
C LEU A 22 7.58 6.23 14.73
N THR A 23 8.53 7.14 14.51
CA THR A 23 8.28 8.30 13.64
C THR A 23 9.39 8.46 12.63
N ALA A 24 9.03 8.78 11.39
CA ALA A 24 9.98 9.05 10.34
C ALA A 24 9.52 10.23 9.48
N GLN A 25 10.48 10.97 8.93
CA GLN A 25 10.24 12.03 7.95
C GLN A 25 11.14 11.84 6.73
N ASP A 26 10.59 12.16 5.55
CA ASP A 26 11.24 12.02 4.26
C ASP A 26 11.56 10.55 3.95
N VAL A 27 10.51 9.72 4.04
CA VAL A 27 10.57 8.29 3.75
C VAL A 27 10.51 8.10 2.25
N ASP A 28 11.47 7.35 1.70
CA ASP A 28 11.55 7.04 0.28
C ASP A 28 11.75 5.52 0.13
N VAL A 29 10.80 4.86 -0.53
CA VAL A 29 10.77 3.41 -0.71
C VAL A 29 10.63 3.12 -2.20
N ALA A 30 11.54 2.34 -2.76
CA ALA A 30 11.47 1.86 -4.13
C ALA A 30 11.39 0.33 -4.15
N VAL A 31 10.37 -0.21 -4.81
CA VAL A 31 10.16 -1.65 -4.99
C VAL A 31 10.12 -1.92 -6.50
N ASN A 32 11.06 -2.73 -7.00
CA ASN A 32 11.06 -3.21 -8.38
C ASN A 32 10.68 -4.70 -8.37
N THR A 33 9.44 -5.01 -8.75
CA THR A 33 8.93 -6.38 -8.74
C THR A 33 9.57 -7.25 -9.81
N LYS A 34 10.10 -6.66 -10.89
CA LYS A 34 10.79 -7.38 -11.97
C LYS A 34 12.14 -7.96 -11.55
N GLU A 35 12.74 -7.40 -10.51
CA GLU A 35 14.00 -7.88 -9.92
C GLU A 35 13.77 -8.94 -8.83
N MET A 36 12.51 -9.21 -8.48
CA MET A 36 12.17 -10.25 -7.51
C MET A 36 12.23 -11.63 -8.17
N ALA A 37 12.58 -12.65 -7.38
CA ALA A 37 12.59 -14.03 -7.87
C ALA A 37 11.19 -14.40 -8.42
N PRO A 38 11.11 -15.03 -9.61
CA PRO A 38 9.83 -15.41 -10.17
C PRO A 38 9.11 -16.34 -9.18
N SER A 39 7.84 -16.05 -8.90
CA SER A 39 7.03 -16.91 -8.05
C SER A 39 6.98 -18.31 -8.65
N ALA A 40 7.20 -19.34 -7.82
CA ALA A 40 6.92 -20.71 -8.21
C ALA A 40 5.45 -20.82 -8.64
N PRO A 41 5.09 -21.72 -9.58
CA PRO A 41 3.70 -21.96 -9.94
C PRO A 41 2.91 -22.28 -8.67
N VAL A 42 2.07 -21.35 -8.25
CA VAL A 42 1.23 -21.51 -7.07
C VAL A 42 0.06 -22.39 -7.52
N GLU A 43 -0.04 -23.61 -7.02
CA GLU A 43 -1.34 -24.31 -7.01
C GLU A 43 -2.33 -23.36 -6.35
N GLU A 44 -3.53 -23.17 -6.94
CA GLU A 44 -4.57 -22.27 -6.42
C GLU A 44 -4.92 -22.64 -4.97
N SER A 45 -4.15 -22.10 -4.04
CA SER A 45 -4.35 -22.23 -2.62
C SER A 45 -5.35 -21.16 -2.21
N SER A 46 -6.43 -21.59 -1.56
CA SER A 46 -7.40 -20.70 -0.94
C SER A 46 -6.85 -20.00 0.31
N GLU A 47 -5.59 -20.23 0.68
CA GLU A 47 -4.97 -19.54 1.78
C GLU A 47 -4.77 -18.04 1.46
N PRO A 48 -5.10 -17.15 2.40
CA PRO A 48 -4.93 -15.73 2.20
C PRO A 48 -3.46 -15.41 1.90
N THR A 49 -3.22 -14.60 0.86
CA THR A 49 -1.90 -14.16 0.36
C THR A 49 -1.03 -13.43 1.37
N THR A 50 -1.48 -13.26 2.61
CA THR A 50 -0.78 -12.57 3.68
C THR A 50 -0.98 -13.32 5.00
N ASN A 51 -0.15 -14.33 5.26
CA ASN A 51 -0.07 -15.00 6.55
C ASN A 51 0.95 -14.28 7.44
N LEU A 52 0.54 -13.13 7.99
CA LEU A 52 1.33 -12.35 8.93
C LEU A 52 0.95 -12.76 10.36
N SER A 53 1.90 -13.33 11.11
CA SER A 53 1.71 -13.73 12.50
C SER A 53 2.87 -13.28 13.39
N THR A 54 2.59 -12.85 14.62
CA THR A 54 3.63 -12.55 15.62
C THR A 54 3.67 -13.60 16.74
N PRO A 55 4.87 -14.04 17.17
CA PRO A 55 5.02 -14.99 18.27
C PRO A 55 4.75 -14.34 19.65
N TYR A 56 4.94 -13.03 19.75
CA TYR A 56 4.67 -12.24 20.96
C TYR A 56 3.81 -11.03 20.62
N PRO A 57 2.91 -10.58 21.51
CA PRO A 57 2.09 -9.40 21.25
C PRO A 57 2.94 -8.14 21.05
N ILE A 58 2.60 -7.36 20.03
CA ILE A 58 3.22 -6.08 19.71
C ILE A 58 2.18 -4.99 19.84
N THR A 59 2.47 -3.96 20.65
CA THR A 59 1.67 -2.74 20.73
C THR A 59 2.48 -1.56 20.22
N LEU A 60 1.98 -0.91 19.17
CA LEU A 60 2.51 0.34 18.63
C LEU A 60 1.56 1.47 18.99
N ARG A 61 1.94 2.31 19.95
CA ARG A 61 1.10 3.41 20.42
C ARG A 61 1.01 4.55 19.41
N LEU A 62 2.11 4.83 18.71
CA LEU A 62 2.15 5.87 17.68
C LEU A 62 3.09 5.47 16.54
N LEU A 63 2.55 5.43 15.34
CA LEU A 63 3.28 5.52 14.07
C LEU A 63 3.00 6.90 13.47
N ALA A 64 4.03 7.66 13.15
CA ALA A 64 3.88 8.92 12.41
C ALA A 64 4.90 9.02 11.27
N LEU A 65 4.42 8.98 10.03
CA LEU A 65 5.23 9.14 8.84
C LEU A 65 4.85 10.45 8.15
N ASN A 66 5.85 11.26 7.81
CA ASN A 66 5.64 12.54 7.13
C ASN A 66 6.47 12.60 5.85
N ASN A 67 5.90 13.18 4.80
CA ASN A 67 6.54 13.30 3.48
C ASN A 67 7.06 11.93 2.98
N VAL A 68 6.13 11.01 2.77
CA VAL A 68 6.41 9.64 2.30
C VAL A 68 6.28 9.59 0.78
N LYS A 69 7.27 8.98 0.13
CA LYS A 69 7.27 8.62 -1.29
C LYS A 69 7.51 7.13 -1.40
N VAL A 70 6.63 6.44 -2.13
CA VAL A 70 6.76 5.03 -2.43
C VAL A 70 6.63 4.87 -3.93
N THR A 71 7.59 4.20 -4.55
CA THR A 71 7.55 3.84 -5.97
C THR A 71 7.51 2.32 -6.05
N VAL A 72 6.45 1.77 -6.63
CA VAL A 72 6.33 0.33 -6.91
C VAL A 72 6.26 0.17 -8.43
N ASP A 73 7.33 -0.34 -9.02
CA ASP A 73 7.55 -0.36 -10.47
C ASP A 73 7.38 1.04 -11.08
N ASP A 74 6.35 1.24 -11.91
CA ASP A 74 6.01 2.52 -12.54
C ASP A 74 4.90 3.29 -11.80
N THR A 75 4.48 2.80 -10.62
CA THR A 75 3.44 3.43 -9.78
C THR A 75 4.08 4.28 -8.71
N ALA A 76 3.81 5.60 -8.71
CA ALA A 76 4.31 6.51 -7.68
C ALA A 76 3.21 6.90 -6.69
N ILE A 77 3.48 6.74 -5.40
CA ILE A 77 2.59 7.04 -4.29
C ILE A 77 3.27 8.12 -3.45
N SER A 78 2.57 9.23 -3.21
CA SER A 78 3.04 10.31 -2.33
C SER A 78 2.03 10.55 -1.22
N LEU A 79 2.51 10.70 0.00
CA LEU A 79 1.68 10.88 1.18
C LEU A 79 2.28 11.92 2.12
N ALA A 80 1.54 12.98 2.43
CA ALA A 80 2.05 14.04 3.29
C ALA A 80 2.10 13.63 4.77
N GLU A 81 1.06 12.95 5.26
CA GLU A 81 0.95 12.53 6.66
C GLU A 81 0.28 11.16 6.78
N PHE A 82 0.89 10.26 7.54
CA PHE A 82 0.28 9.02 8.00
C PHE A 82 0.44 8.91 9.50
N ARG A 83 -0.66 8.86 10.25
CA ARG A 83 -0.63 8.67 11.70
C ARG A 83 -1.59 7.58 12.12
N THR A 84 -1.09 6.63 12.90
CA THR A 84 -1.91 5.53 13.41
C THR A 84 -1.30 4.96 14.69
N GLY A 85 -1.99 4.03 15.31
CA GLY A 85 -1.44 3.07 16.27
C GLY A 85 -1.82 1.67 15.81
N ALA A 86 -1.19 0.65 16.37
CA ALA A 86 -1.52 -0.73 16.02
C ALA A 86 -1.38 -1.66 17.23
N GLN A 87 -2.20 -2.69 17.26
CA GLN A 87 -2.05 -3.85 18.13
C GLN A 87 -1.96 -5.09 17.25
N TRP A 88 -0.94 -5.91 17.48
CA TRP A 88 -0.72 -7.13 16.72
C TRP A 88 -0.49 -8.30 17.66
N GLN A 89 -1.39 -9.28 17.59
CA GLN A 89 -1.30 -10.51 18.36
C GLN A 89 -1.68 -11.68 17.45
N GLU A 90 -0.81 -12.69 17.37
CA GLU A 90 -1.00 -13.81 16.45
C GLU A 90 -1.26 -13.27 15.04
N ARG A 91 -2.40 -13.63 14.43
CA ARG A 91 -2.82 -13.16 13.10
C ARG A 91 -3.66 -11.88 13.13
N ALA A 92 -4.04 -11.39 14.31
CA ALA A 92 -4.89 -10.23 14.45
C ALA A 92 -4.04 -8.96 14.49
N LEU A 93 -4.09 -8.18 13.40
CA LEU A 93 -3.57 -6.82 13.33
C LEU A 93 -4.74 -5.84 13.38
N THR A 94 -4.85 -5.09 14.48
CA THR A 94 -5.85 -4.04 14.66
C THR A 94 -5.19 -2.68 14.56
N LEU A 95 -5.60 -1.89 13.58
CA LEU A 95 -5.20 -0.48 13.48
C LEU A 95 -6.10 0.37 14.39
N MET A 96 -5.46 1.26 15.15
CA MET A 96 -6.14 2.33 15.86
C MET A 96 -6.59 3.39 14.84
N PRO A 97 -7.46 4.35 15.23
CA PRO A 97 -7.95 5.39 14.33
C PRO A 97 -6.80 6.03 13.53
N THR A 98 -6.89 5.89 12.22
CA THR A 98 -5.82 6.22 11.28
C THR A 98 -6.14 7.54 10.60
N LYS A 99 -5.16 8.46 10.57
CA LYS A 99 -5.23 9.72 9.85
C LYS A 99 -4.30 9.66 8.65
N ILE A 100 -4.86 9.92 7.47
CA ILE A 100 -4.13 9.98 6.20
C ILE A 100 -4.33 11.38 5.63
N GLY A 101 -3.23 12.10 5.41
CA GLY A 101 -3.22 13.45 4.87
C GLY A 101 -2.58 13.48 3.48
N SER A 102 -3.32 13.99 2.49
CA SER A 102 -2.85 14.24 1.12
C SER A 102 -2.17 13.02 0.48
N LEU A 103 -2.96 11.99 0.17
CA LEU A 103 -2.53 10.82 -0.60
C LEU A 103 -2.68 11.09 -2.10
N LEU A 104 -1.60 10.89 -2.85
CA LEU A 104 -1.58 10.94 -4.31
C LEU A 104 -1.03 9.62 -4.85
N ILE A 105 -1.70 9.06 -5.85
CA ILE A 105 -1.27 7.85 -6.55
C ILE A 105 -1.21 8.17 -8.05
N ALA A 106 -0.04 8.01 -8.65
CA ALA A 106 0.19 8.11 -10.07
C ALA A 106 0.36 6.69 -10.64
N LEU A 107 -0.60 6.28 -11.46
CA LEU A 107 -0.62 4.95 -12.08
C LEU A 107 0.35 4.86 -13.27
N PRO A 108 0.79 3.63 -13.63
CA PRO A 108 1.59 3.39 -14.81
C PRO A 108 0.86 3.82 -16.09
N LYS A 109 1.62 4.31 -17.09
CA LYS A 109 1.07 4.75 -18.37
C LYS A 109 0.55 3.61 -19.25
N THR A 110 1.04 2.39 -19.03
CA THR A 110 0.67 1.21 -19.83
C THR A 110 0.01 0.19 -18.90
N PRO A 111 -1.25 -0.20 -19.13
CA PRO A 111 -1.89 -1.28 -18.39
C PRO A 111 -1.08 -2.58 -18.58
N GLN A 112 -0.59 -3.17 -17.49
CA GLN A 112 0.16 -4.44 -17.55
C GLN A 112 -0.75 -5.66 -17.77
N ASN A 113 -2.07 -5.50 -17.62
CA ASN A 113 -3.04 -6.52 -17.93
C ASN A 113 -3.99 -5.97 -19.01
N PRO A 114 -3.95 -6.47 -20.26
CA PRO A 114 -5.03 -6.24 -21.19
C PRO A 114 -6.32 -6.71 -20.51
N LEU A 115 -7.40 -5.92 -20.60
CA LEU A 115 -8.71 -6.44 -20.21
C LEU A 115 -8.93 -7.77 -20.96
N PRO A 116 -9.58 -8.77 -20.33
CA PRO A 116 -9.95 -10.01 -21.02
C PRO A 116 -10.58 -9.69 -22.38
N GLU A 117 -10.27 -10.47 -23.41
CA GLU A 117 -10.82 -10.30 -24.77
C GLU A 117 -12.35 -10.09 -24.79
N ALA A 118 -13.05 -10.64 -23.79
CA ALA A 118 -14.48 -10.47 -23.56
C ALA A 118 -14.97 -9.02 -23.35
N VAL A 119 -14.09 -8.06 -23.02
CA VAL A 119 -14.45 -6.64 -22.79
C VAL A 119 -14.01 -5.73 -23.95
N GLN A 120 -13.21 -6.24 -24.89
CA GLN A 120 -12.75 -5.48 -26.05
C GLN A 120 -13.88 -4.89 -26.92
N PRO A 121 -15.02 -5.58 -27.13
CA PRO A 121 -16.12 -5.01 -27.91
C PRO A 121 -16.72 -3.75 -27.26
N ALA A 122 -16.74 -3.67 -25.93
CA ALA A 122 -17.31 -2.53 -25.21
C ALA A 122 -16.38 -1.30 -25.22
N VAL A 123 -15.06 -1.52 -25.20
CA VAL A 123 -14.05 -0.45 -25.25
C VAL A 123 -13.98 0.17 -26.65
N GLU A 124 -14.16 -0.64 -27.71
CA GLU A 124 -14.17 -0.15 -29.08
C GLU A 124 -15.44 0.66 -29.42
N VAL A 125 -16.59 0.26 -28.86
CA VAL A 125 -17.84 1.04 -28.96
C VAL A 125 -17.71 2.38 -28.22
N ALA A 126 -17.13 2.39 -27.01
CA ALA A 126 -16.92 3.63 -26.26
C ALA A 126 -15.98 4.61 -26.98
N LYS A 127 -14.96 4.09 -27.67
CA LYS A 127 -14.01 4.90 -28.46
C LYS A 127 -14.66 5.49 -29.71
N LYS A 128 -15.50 4.74 -30.42
CA LYS A 128 -16.28 5.25 -31.57
C LYS A 128 -17.32 6.30 -31.17
N VAL A 129 -17.96 6.15 -30.01
CA VAL A 129 -18.93 7.15 -29.51
C VAL A 129 -18.22 8.45 -29.09
N GLY A 130 -17.03 8.37 -28.49
CA GLY A 130 -16.24 9.56 -28.16
C GLY A 130 -15.81 10.38 -29.39
N GLU A 131 -15.48 9.72 -30.49
CA GLU A 131 -15.04 10.38 -31.73
C GLU A 131 -16.21 11.02 -32.50
N GLN A 132 -17.39 10.39 -32.53
CA GLN A 132 -18.59 10.96 -33.17
C GLN A 132 -19.18 12.19 -32.46
N VAL A 133 -18.98 12.33 -31.14
CA VAL A 133 -19.46 13.53 -30.40
C VAL A 133 -18.58 14.76 -30.70
N THR A 134 -17.33 14.57 -31.12
CA THR A 134 -16.45 15.69 -31.48
C THR A 134 -16.70 16.28 -32.86
N ASP A 135 -17.32 15.54 -33.78
CA ASP A 135 -17.65 16.03 -35.13
C ASP A 135 -19.03 16.72 -35.21
N ALA A 136 -19.94 16.40 -34.27
CA ALA A 136 -21.26 17.03 -34.17
C ALA A 136 -21.28 18.39 -33.44
N ALA A 137 -20.15 18.82 -32.88
CA ALA A 137 -20.02 20.04 -32.08
C ALA A 137 -19.04 21.03 -32.72
N LYS A 138 -19.24 21.38 -33.99
CA LYS A 138 -18.63 22.57 -34.59
C LYS A 138 -19.72 23.43 -35.25
N PRO A 139 -19.91 24.69 -34.81
CA PRO A 139 -20.76 25.64 -35.53
C PRO A 139 -20.12 26.07 -36.86
#